data_AF-A0A0F8XHU8-F1
#
_entry.id   AF-A0A0F8XHU8-F1
#
_cell.length_a   1.000
_cell.length_b   1.000
_cell.length_c   1.000
_cell.angle_alpha   90.00
_cell.angle_beta   90.00
_cell.angle_gamma   90.00
#
_symmetry.space_group_name_H-M   'P 1'
#
loop_
_entity.id
_entity.type
_entity.pdbx_description
1 polymer ?
#
loop_
_entity_poly.entity_id
_entity_poly.type
_entity_poly.pdbx_seq_one_letter_code
_entity_poly.pdbx_strand_id
1 'polypeptide(L)'
;MTDVTDGDPPVADSSAVLDSILERIRGLPDKDKQGLAALVTEKTKHRLWIPTAGPQYDAVKCQADLLLYGGSGGSGKTDLDLGLAFTEHQKSLMIRKTYTDLGGLTDRAIEINGTRDGFNGSIPPKLNTVNGRRIDFGGISNLGDEEHWQGRPHDLLCIDEVVQCHESQVRFLMGWVRTTTPGQRARTV
;
A
#
# COMPACT_ATOMS: atom_id res chain seq x y z
N MET A 1 -4.88 26.13 -48.40
CA MET A 1 -5.41 25.96 -47.04
C MET A 1 -4.28 25.34 -46.25
N THR A 2 -3.51 26.17 -45.56
CA THR A 2 -2.30 25.80 -44.81
C THR A 2 -2.73 25.10 -43.53
N ASP A 3 -2.43 23.82 -43.43
CA ASP A 3 -2.62 23.04 -42.21
C ASP A 3 -1.45 23.34 -41.27
N VAL A 4 -1.75 24.06 -40.19
CA VAL A 4 -0.81 24.36 -39.11
C VAL A 4 -0.95 23.23 -38.11
N THR A 5 -0.02 22.28 -38.16
CA THR A 5 0.16 21.33 -37.06
C THR A 5 0.78 22.07 -35.89
N ASP A 6 -0.06 22.51 -34.95
CA ASP A 6 0.36 22.88 -33.60
C ASP A 6 0.94 21.63 -32.94
N GLY A 7 2.25 21.44 -33.09
CA GLY A 7 3.01 20.49 -32.29
C GLY A 7 3.14 21.04 -30.87
N ASP A 8 2.60 20.31 -29.91
CA ASP A 8 2.85 20.58 -28.48
C ASP A 8 4.36 20.79 -28.26
N PRO A 9 4.77 21.80 -27.47
CA PRO A 9 6.18 22.05 -27.20
C PRO A 9 6.78 20.82 -26.50
N PRO A 10 8.07 20.50 -26.76
CA PRO A 10 8.72 19.36 -26.15
C PRO A 10 8.71 19.53 -24.64
N VAL A 11 8.01 18.62 -23.96
CA VAL A 11 8.08 18.49 -22.50
C VAL A 11 9.54 18.25 -22.16
N ALA A 12 10.19 19.21 -21.50
CA ALA A 12 11.57 19.04 -21.04
C ALA A 12 11.67 17.71 -20.30
N ASP A 13 12.65 16.88 -20.67
CA ASP A 13 12.82 15.53 -20.14
C ASP A 13 12.91 15.58 -18.60
N SER A 14 11.80 15.24 -17.95
CA SER A 14 11.64 15.31 -16.50
C SER A 14 12.66 14.42 -15.79
N SER A 15 13.20 13.41 -16.47
CA SER A 15 14.26 12.55 -15.94
C SER A 15 15.56 13.32 -15.77
N ALA A 16 15.99 14.07 -16.78
CA ALA A 16 17.23 14.83 -16.73
C ALA A 16 17.21 15.92 -15.64
N VAL A 17 16.06 16.53 -15.40
CA VAL A 17 15.86 17.49 -14.30
C VAL A 17 15.97 16.80 -12.94
N LEU A 18 15.33 15.63 -12.77
CA LEU A 18 15.40 14.85 -11.54
C LEU A 18 16.83 14.38 -11.23
N ASP A 19 17.56 13.89 -12.24
CA ASP A 19 18.95 13.46 -12.09
C ASP A 19 19.86 14.62 -11.67
N SER A 20 19.66 15.81 -12.27
CA SER A 20 20.38 17.03 -11.87
C SER A 20 20.11 17.42 -10.42
N ILE A 21 18.87 17.28 -9.95
CA ILE A 21 18.50 17.53 -8.56
C ILE A 21 19.18 16.52 -7.64
N LEU A 22 19.18 15.23 -8.00
CA LEU A 22 19.81 14.16 -7.21
C LEU A 22 21.31 14.38 -7.06
N GLU A 23 22.01 14.74 -8.13
CA GLU A 23 23.44 15.04 -8.10
C GLU A 23 23.75 16.26 -7.23
N ARG A 24 22.92 17.31 -7.30
CA ARG A 24 23.04 18.47 -6.40
C ARG A 24 22.86 18.08 -4.94
N ILE A 25 21.89 17.23 -4.61
CA ILE A 25 21.66 16.75 -3.24
C ILE A 25 22.85 15.91 -2.75
N ARG A 26 23.40 15.04 -3.60
CA ARG A 26 24.59 14.21 -3.27
C ARG A 26 25.82 15.06 -2.99
N GLY A 27 25.99 16.16 -3.74
CA GLY A 27 27.09 17.10 -3.60
C GLY A 27 26.99 18.08 -2.42
N LEU A 28 25.88 18.08 -1.65
CA LEU A 28 25.72 18.98 -0.52
C LEU A 28 26.77 18.75 0.58
N PRO A 29 27.30 19.81 1.21
CA PRO A 29 28.07 19.71 2.45
C PRO A 29 27.29 18.96 3.54
N ASP A 30 27.99 18.29 4.46
CA ASP A 30 27.35 17.47 5.50
C ASP A 30 26.35 18.25 6.36
N LYS A 31 26.65 19.53 6.65
CA LYS A 31 25.74 20.43 7.37
C LYS A 31 24.41 20.64 6.63
N ASP A 32 24.46 20.79 5.30
CA ASP A 32 23.28 21.02 4.47
C ASP A 32 22.49 19.71 4.27
N LYS A 33 23.18 18.56 4.17
CA LYS A 33 22.54 17.24 4.20
C LYS A 33 21.79 17.01 5.51
N GLN A 34 22.37 17.38 6.64
CA GLN A 34 21.70 17.30 7.95
C GLN A 34 20.48 18.23 8.00
N GLY A 35 20.59 19.47 7.50
CA GLY A 35 19.47 20.39 7.39
C GLY A 35 18.33 19.84 6.51
N LEU A 36 18.67 19.24 5.37
CA LEU A 36 17.72 18.58 4.48
C LEU A 36 17.06 17.36 5.16
N ALA A 37 17.83 16.53 5.86
CA ALA A 37 17.31 15.37 6.59
C ALA A 37 16.34 15.79 7.71
N ALA A 38 16.66 16.86 8.44
CA ALA A 38 15.77 17.44 9.45
C ALA A 38 14.48 17.97 8.82
N LEU A 39 14.57 18.66 7.68
CA LEU A 39 13.41 19.13 6.94
C LEU A 39 12.54 17.98 6.45
N VAL A 40 13.12 16.93 5.87
CA VAL A 40 12.38 15.74 5.42
C VAL A 40 11.67 15.10 6.60
N THR A 41 12.39 14.85 7.71
CA THR A 41 11.81 14.29 8.94
C THR A 41 10.61 15.11 9.43
N GLU A 42 10.77 16.44 9.51
CA GLU A 42 9.70 17.33 9.95
C GLU A 42 8.50 17.32 8.99
N LYS A 43 8.75 17.27 7.67
CA LYS A 43 7.69 17.22 6.66
C LYS A 43 7.00 15.86 6.57
N THR A 44 7.65 14.77 6.96
CA THR A 44 7.09 13.42 6.88
C THR A 44 6.65 12.85 8.23
N LYS A 45 6.84 13.56 9.35
CA LYS A 45 6.52 13.07 10.71
C LYS A 45 5.10 12.57 10.93
N HIS A 46 4.15 13.00 10.10
CA HIS A 46 2.74 12.58 10.17
C HIS A 46 2.44 11.33 9.34
N ARG A 47 3.41 10.85 8.56
CA ARG A 47 3.27 9.63 7.76
C ARG A 47 3.74 8.45 8.58
N LEU A 48 2.83 7.50 8.79
CA LEU A 48 3.14 6.24 9.47
C LEU A 48 4.02 5.33 8.60
N TRP A 49 3.93 5.49 7.27
CA TRP A 49 4.68 4.69 6.31
C TRP A 49 5.06 5.53 5.09
N ILE A 50 6.21 5.21 4.49
CA ILE A 50 6.75 5.87 3.30
C ILE A 50 7.25 4.78 2.33
N PRO A 51 6.78 4.76 1.07
CA PRO A 51 7.27 3.78 0.10
C PRO A 51 8.74 3.99 -0.22
N THR A 52 9.46 2.90 -0.49
CA THR A 52 10.79 2.98 -1.08
C THR A 52 10.70 3.48 -2.53
N ALA A 53 11.78 4.12 -3.00
CA ALA A 53 11.88 4.53 -4.40
C ALA A 53 11.86 3.31 -5.33
N GLY A 54 11.23 3.46 -6.49
CA GLY A 54 11.07 2.39 -7.49
C GLY A 54 9.73 1.65 -7.33
N PRO A 55 9.69 0.30 -7.42
CA PRO A 55 8.44 -0.44 -7.60
C PRO A 55 7.37 -0.20 -6.53
N GLN A 56 7.74 0.00 -5.25
CA GLN A 56 6.75 0.32 -4.20
C GLN A 56 6.10 1.69 -4.45
N TYR A 57 6.90 2.70 -4.78
CA TYR A 57 6.38 4.03 -5.11
C TYR A 57 5.45 3.97 -6.33
N ASP A 58 5.85 3.23 -7.37
CA ASP A 58 5.06 3.06 -8.59
C ASP A 58 3.72 2.35 -8.29
N ALA A 59 3.75 1.34 -7.42
CA ALA A 59 2.56 0.62 -6.97
C ALA A 59 1.57 1.49 -6.17
N VAL A 60 2.09 2.40 -5.33
CA VAL A 60 1.30 3.41 -4.62
C VAL A 60 0.61 4.35 -5.61
N LYS A 61 1.32 4.78 -6.66
CA LYS A 61 0.78 5.69 -7.69
C LYS A 61 -0.11 5.01 -8.74
N CYS A 62 -0.01 3.70 -8.89
CA CYS A 62 -0.77 2.94 -9.87
C CYS A 62 -2.29 3.10 -9.68
N GLN A 63 -3.01 3.40 -10.77
CA GLN A 63 -4.46 3.62 -10.78
C GLN A 63 -5.29 2.37 -11.14
N ALA A 64 -4.67 1.21 -11.39
CA ALA A 64 -5.38 -0.01 -11.75
C ALA A 64 -6.25 -0.57 -10.60
N ASP A 65 -7.47 -1.01 -10.90
CA ASP A 65 -8.36 -1.61 -9.89
C ASP A 65 -7.83 -2.95 -9.36
N LEU A 66 -7.00 -3.63 -10.16
CA LEU A 66 -6.24 -4.82 -9.77
C LEU A 66 -4.76 -4.56 -10.10
N LEU A 67 -3.89 -4.58 -9.09
CA LEU A 67 -2.45 -4.52 -9.25
C LEU A 67 -1.83 -5.84 -8.79
N LEU A 68 -1.09 -6.53 -9.66
CA LEU A 68 -0.29 -7.68 -9.24
C LEU A 68 1.12 -7.22 -8.88
N TYR A 69 1.50 -7.35 -7.61
CA TYR A 69 2.81 -6.91 -7.12
C TYR A 69 3.70 -8.09 -6.71
N GLY A 70 4.51 -8.58 -7.66
CA GLY A 70 5.42 -9.71 -7.47
C GLY A 70 6.84 -9.33 -6.99
N GLY A 71 7.69 -10.33 -6.79
CA GLY A 71 9.11 -10.15 -6.43
C GLY A 71 9.66 -11.23 -5.50
N SER A 72 10.96 -11.20 -5.22
CA SER A 72 11.64 -12.15 -4.33
C SER A 72 11.25 -11.97 -2.85
N GLY A 73 11.62 -12.92 -1.99
CA GLY A 73 11.55 -12.72 -0.54
C GLY A 73 12.28 -11.44 -0.13
N GLY A 74 11.71 -10.69 0.82
CA GLY A 74 12.28 -9.41 1.30
C GLY A 74 12.09 -8.20 0.37
N SER A 75 11.40 -8.32 -0.76
CA SER A 75 11.18 -7.22 -1.71
C SER A 75 10.13 -6.17 -1.28
N GLY A 76 9.70 -6.19 -0.01
CA GLY A 76 8.75 -5.22 0.54
C GLY A 76 7.29 -5.35 0.08
N LYS A 77 6.84 -6.53 -0.37
CA LYS A 77 5.44 -6.74 -0.82
C LYS A 77 4.44 -6.54 0.32
N THR A 78 4.59 -7.30 1.39
CA THR A 78 3.78 -7.17 2.61
C THR A 78 3.82 -5.75 3.18
N ASP A 79 4.97 -5.06 3.08
CA ASP A 79 5.13 -3.70 3.57
C ASP A 79 4.42 -2.66 2.67
N LEU A 80 4.31 -2.91 1.35
CA LEU A 80 3.47 -2.13 0.45
C LEU A 80 1.99 -2.27 0.80
N ASP A 81 1.51 -3.49 1.05
CA ASP A 81 0.10 -3.75 1.39
C ASP A 81 -0.30 -3.01 2.66
N LEU A 82 0.48 -3.17 3.73
CA LEU A 82 0.29 -2.42 4.96
C LEU A 82 0.43 -0.91 4.71
N GLY A 83 1.43 -0.49 3.96
CA GLY A 83 1.64 0.91 3.60
C GLY A 83 0.40 1.56 3.00
N LEU A 84 -0.22 0.91 2.00
CA LEU A 84 -1.48 1.34 1.40
C LEU A 84 -2.62 1.42 2.41
N ALA A 85 -2.73 0.43 3.29
CA ALA A 85 -3.76 0.44 4.35
C ALA A 85 -3.58 1.57 5.36
N PHE A 86 -2.35 1.94 5.69
CA PHE A 86 -2.07 3.05 6.63
C PHE A 86 -2.15 4.43 5.97
N THR A 87 -2.02 4.54 4.64
CA THR A 87 -1.85 5.83 3.96
C THR A 87 -2.95 6.19 2.95
N GLU A 88 -3.51 5.21 2.23
CA GLU A 88 -4.40 5.46 1.09
C GLU A 88 -5.84 4.93 1.27
N HIS A 89 -6.06 4.02 2.23
CA HIS A 89 -7.31 3.24 2.38
C HIS A 89 -7.95 3.30 3.78
N GLN A 90 -9.28 3.38 3.88
CA GLN A 90 -9.97 3.53 5.18
C GLN A 90 -10.28 2.19 5.83
N LYS A 91 -10.66 1.20 5.03
CA LYS A 91 -10.98 -0.17 5.47
C LYS A 91 -10.29 -1.17 4.56
N SER A 92 -9.31 -1.87 5.13
CA SER A 92 -8.48 -2.82 4.40
C SER A 92 -8.70 -4.24 4.91
N LEU A 93 -8.73 -5.21 3.99
CA LEU A 93 -8.70 -6.62 4.29
C LEU A 93 -7.37 -7.20 3.81
N MET A 94 -6.59 -7.73 4.75
CA MET A 94 -5.33 -8.41 4.50
C MET A 94 -5.53 -9.91 4.57
N ILE A 95 -5.29 -10.62 3.47
CA ILE A 95 -5.47 -12.06 3.37
C ILE A 95 -4.12 -12.76 3.26
N ARG A 96 -3.95 -13.84 4.02
CA ARG A 96 -2.94 -14.88 3.83
C ARG A 96 -3.63 -16.23 3.65
N LYS A 97 -2.90 -17.26 3.23
CA LYS A 97 -3.48 -18.61 3.10
C LYS A 97 -4.04 -19.12 4.43
N THR A 98 -3.32 -18.96 5.54
CA THR A 98 -3.76 -19.43 6.86
C THR A 98 -3.64 -18.36 7.94
N TYR A 99 -4.43 -18.47 9.01
CA TYR A 99 -4.33 -17.55 10.16
C TYR A 99 -2.98 -17.65 10.89
N THR A 100 -2.33 -18.81 10.87
CA THR A 100 -1.02 -19.01 11.50
C THR A 100 0.08 -18.19 10.82
N ASP A 101 -0.10 -17.86 9.54
CA ASP A 101 0.87 -17.07 8.76
C ASP A 101 0.70 -15.56 8.96
N LEU A 102 -0.27 -15.12 9.77
CA LEU A 102 -0.55 -13.70 10.00
C LEU A 102 0.38 -13.05 11.03
N GLY A 103 1.12 -13.82 11.84
CA GLY A 103 1.89 -13.29 12.97
C GLY A 103 2.81 -12.13 12.56
N GLY A 104 3.71 -12.37 11.60
CA GLY A 104 4.65 -11.35 11.12
C GLY A 104 3.96 -10.15 10.46
N LEU A 105 2.82 -10.38 9.78
CA LEU A 105 2.02 -9.31 9.18
C LEU A 105 1.36 -8.43 10.25
N THR A 106 0.78 -9.03 11.29
CA THR A 106 0.15 -8.29 12.40
C THR A 106 1.17 -7.56 13.26
N ASP A 107 2.32 -8.16 13.53
CA ASP A 107 3.41 -7.52 14.27
C ASP A 107 3.94 -6.31 13.50
N ARG A 108 4.16 -6.48 12.19
CA ARG A 108 4.58 -5.36 11.32
C ARG A 108 3.53 -4.24 11.27
N ALA A 109 2.24 -4.57 11.23
CA ALA A 109 1.18 -3.57 11.29
C ALA A 109 1.19 -2.79 12.61
N ILE A 110 1.43 -3.46 13.75
CA ILE A 110 1.55 -2.82 15.06
C ILE A 110 2.79 -1.90 15.10
N GLU A 111 3.91 -2.32 14.52
CA GLU A 111 5.10 -1.47 14.39
C GLU A 111 4.83 -0.20 13.60
N ILE A 112 4.19 -0.30 12.43
CA ILE A 112 3.82 0.87 11.60
C ILE A 112 2.84 1.78 12.35
N ASN A 113 1.92 1.19 13.12
CA ASN A 113 0.97 1.94 13.95
C ASN A 113 1.65 2.67 15.12
N GLY A 114 2.87 2.24 15.52
CA GLY A 114 3.64 2.82 16.63
C GLY A 114 3.11 2.46 18.02
N THR A 115 1.97 1.79 18.12
CA THR A 115 1.36 1.29 19.36
C THR A 115 0.54 0.03 19.08
N ARG A 116 0.38 -0.80 20.11
CA ARG A 116 -0.54 -1.96 20.10
C ARG A 116 -1.99 -1.57 20.34
N ASP A 117 -2.25 -0.34 20.77
CA ASP A 117 -3.61 0.13 21.02
C ASP A 117 -4.48 0.02 19.76
N GLY A 118 -5.71 -0.46 19.95
CA GLY A 118 -6.64 -0.75 18.85
C GLY A 118 -6.47 -2.13 18.20
N PHE A 119 -5.42 -2.89 18.54
CA PHE A 119 -5.25 -4.28 18.10
C PHE A 119 -6.15 -5.24 18.89
N ASN A 120 -6.81 -6.14 18.18
CA ASN A 120 -7.51 -7.29 18.75
C ASN A 120 -7.03 -8.56 18.05
N GLY A 121 -6.42 -9.48 18.81
CA GLY A 121 -5.85 -10.73 18.30
C GLY A 121 -6.83 -11.91 18.23
N SER A 122 -8.10 -11.71 18.61
CA SER A 122 -9.12 -12.76 18.45
C SER A 122 -9.36 -13.02 16.98
N ILE A 123 -9.56 -14.27 16.58
CA ILE A 123 -9.76 -14.63 15.17
C ILE A 123 -11.16 -14.16 14.70
N PRO A 124 -11.27 -13.42 13.57
CA PRO A 124 -10.18 -12.85 12.76
C PRO A 124 -9.55 -11.60 13.41
N PRO A 125 -8.20 -11.49 13.45
CA PRO A 125 -7.54 -10.34 14.06
C PRO A 125 -7.90 -9.03 13.34
N LYS A 126 -7.83 -7.93 14.06
CA LYS A 126 -8.08 -6.59 13.51
C LYS A 126 -7.27 -5.52 14.22
N LEU A 127 -7.01 -4.43 13.52
CA LEU A 127 -6.38 -3.23 14.04
C LEU A 127 -7.20 -2.00 13.66
N ASN A 128 -7.66 -1.26 14.67
CA ASN A 128 -8.07 0.13 14.49
C ASN A 128 -6.85 1.01 14.71
N THR A 129 -6.40 1.70 13.67
CA THR A 129 -5.12 2.41 13.67
C THR A 129 -5.21 3.76 14.38
N VAL A 130 -4.06 4.31 14.77
CA VAL A 130 -3.95 5.64 15.39
C VAL A 130 -4.45 6.78 14.49
N ASN A 131 -4.52 6.55 13.17
CA ASN A 131 -5.05 7.50 12.21
C ASN A 131 -6.50 7.19 11.77
N GLY A 132 -7.23 6.39 12.56
CA GLY A 132 -8.67 6.17 12.40
C GLY A 132 -9.07 5.21 11.28
N ARG A 133 -8.12 4.44 10.76
CA ARG A 133 -8.34 3.43 9.71
C ARG A 133 -8.57 2.06 10.34
N ARG A 134 -9.11 1.14 9.56
CA ARG A 134 -9.33 -0.24 9.97
C ARG A 134 -8.62 -1.21 9.05
N ILE A 135 -7.91 -2.17 9.66
CA ILE A 135 -7.28 -3.29 8.98
C ILE A 135 -7.80 -4.58 9.60
N ASP A 136 -8.53 -5.37 8.82
CA ASP A 136 -8.95 -6.73 9.18
C ASP A 136 -7.97 -7.74 8.57
N PHE A 137 -7.62 -8.78 9.33
CA PHE A 137 -6.67 -9.81 8.93
C PHE A 137 -7.38 -11.17 8.82
N GLY A 138 -7.27 -11.81 7.65
CA GLY A 138 -7.97 -13.05 7.34
C GLY A 138 -7.06 -14.18 6.87
N GLY A 139 -7.46 -15.39 7.20
CA GLY A 139 -6.94 -16.63 6.62
C GLY A 139 -8.05 -17.34 5.84
N ILE A 140 -7.72 -17.89 4.67
CA ILE A 140 -8.64 -18.62 3.78
C ILE A 140 -8.09 -20.02 3.45
N SER A 141 -7.88 -20.81 4.51
CA SER A 141 -7.21 -22.10 4.43
C SER A 141 -7.97 -23.09 3.54
N ASN A 142 -9.29 -23.12 3.66
CA ASN A 142 -10.19 -24.04 2.96
C ASN A 142 -11.13 -23.26 2.05
N LEU A 143 -11.59 -23.90 0.96
CA LEU A 143 -12.68 -23.37 0.14
C LEU A 143 -13.92 -23.15 1.01
N GLY A 144 -14.59 -22.02 0.83
CA GLY A 144 -15.71 -21.57 1.66
C GLY A 144 -15.30 -20.62 2.79
N ASP A 145 -14.03 -20.57 3.21
CA ASP A 145 -13.58 -19.62 4.24
C ASP A 145 -13.76 -18.16 3.78
N GLU A 146 -13.67 -17.92 2.46
CA GLU A 146 -13.92 -16.62 1.83
C GLU A 146 -15.34 -16.09 2.08
N GLU A 147 -16.32 -16.96 2.30
CA GLU A 147 -17.72 -16.59 2.58
C GLU A 147 -17.85 -15.84 3.91
N HIS A 148 -16.91 -16.01 4.85
CA HIS A 148 -16.85 -15.22 6.08
C HIS A 148 -16.82 -13.71 5.80
N TRP A 149 -16.21 -13.32 4.68
CA TRP A 149 -16.03 -11.93 4.26
C TRP A 149 -17.16 -11.42 3.37
N GLN A 150 -18.13 -12.26 3.03
CA GLN A 150 -19.30 -11.89 2.25
C GLN A 150 -20.04 -10.70 2.88
N GLY A 151 -20.38 -9.72 2.05
CA GLY A 151 -21.12 -8.53 2.47
C GLY A 151 -20.32 -7.50 3.25
N ARG A 152 -19.05 -7.77 3.61
CA ARG A 152 -18.19 -6.87 4.40
C ARG A 152 -17.35 -5.98 3.47
N PRO A 153 -17.72 -4.70 3.30
CA PRO A 153 -17.03 -3.82 2.35
C PRO A 153 -15.65 -3.42 2.88
N HIS A 154 -14.65 -3.58 2.01
CA HIS A 154 -13.31 -3.03 2.18
C HIS A 154 -12.95 -2.24 0.93
N ASP A 155 -12.29 -1.10 1.11
CA ASP A 155 -11.79 -0.28 0.01
C ASP A 155 -10.39 -0.73 -0.45
N LEU A 156 -9.73 -1.59 0.34
CA LEU A 156 -8.54 -2.31 -0.08
C LEU A 156 -8.68 -3.78 0.24
N LEU A 157 -8.40 -4.63 -0.74
CA LEU A 157 -8.15 -6.05 -0.55
C LEU A 157 -6.70 -6.32 -0.94
N CYS A 158 -5.88 -6.73 0.02
CA CYS A 158 -4.53 -7.22 -0.28
C CYS A 158 -4.48 -8.71 -0.02
N ILE A 159 -3.99 -9.48 -0.99
CA ILE A 159 -3.82 -10.93 -0.86
C ILE A 159 -2.33 -11.24 -0.92
N ASP A 160 -1.70 -11.23 0.25
CA ASP A 160 -0.27 -11.50 0.35
C ASP A 160 0.00 -12.98 0.10
N GLU A 161 1.06 -13.25 -0.66
CA GLU A 161 1.37 -14.58 -1.21
C GLU A 161 0.17 -15.24 -1.92
N VAL A 162 -0.59 -14.46 -2.72
CA VAL A 162 -1.78 -14.91 -3.48
C VAL A 162 -1.61 -16.23 -4.24
N VAL A 163 -0.39 -16.54 -4.68
CA VAL A 163 -0.04 -17.80 -5.36
C VAL A 163 -0.30 -19.07 -4.52
N GLN A 164 -0.48 -18.94 -3.21
CA GLN A 164 -0.86 -20.04 -2.30
C GLN A 164 -2.38 -20.20 -2.14
N CYS A 165 -3.16 -19.23 -2.63
CA CYS A 165 -4.62 -19.21 -2.52
C CYS A 165 -5.27 -19.82 -3.76
N HIS A 166 -6.50 -20.31 -3.63
CA HIS A 166 -7.27 -20.73 -4.80
C HIS A 166 -7.83 -19.51 -5.52
N GLU A 167 -7.71 -19.49 -6.86
CA GLU A 167 -8.22 -18.40 -7.69
C GLU A 167 -9.71 -18.12 -7.45
N SER A 168 -10.53 -19.16 -7.22
CA SER A 168 -11.95 -19.02 -6.92
C SER A 168 -12.22 -18.18 -5.67
N GLN A 169 -11.43 -18.38 -4.60
CA GLN A 169 -11.54 -17.62 -3.36
C GLN A 169 -11.14 -16.16 -3.58
N VAL A 170 -10.04 -15.95 -4.30
CA VAL A 170 -9.55 -14.61 -4.67
C VAL A 170 -10.63 -13.84 -5.43
N ARG A 171 -11.19 -14.44 -6.49
CA ARG A 171 -12.26 -13.82 -7.29
C ARG A 171 -13.53 -13.56 -6.47
N PHE A 172 -13.89 -14.45 -5.55
CA PHE A 172 -15.02 -14.24 -4.65
C PHE A 172 -14.81 -13.00 -3.77
N LEU A 173 -13.65 -12.88 -3.14
CA LEU A 173 -13.31 -11.75 -2.28
C LEU A 173 -13.29 -10.42 -3.04
N MET A 174 -12.77 -10.41 -4.27
CA MET A 174 -12.78 -9.23 -5.15
C MET A 174 -14.21 -8.67 -5.38
N GLY A 175 -15.23 -9.53 -5.36
CA GLY A 175 -16.63 -9.11 -5.49
C GLY A 175 -17.15 -8.21 -4.35
N TRP A 176 -16.41 -8.11 -3.24
CA TRP A 176 -16.78 -7.32 -2.06
C TRP A 176 -15.94 -6.05 -1.88
N VAL A 177 -15.02 -5.77 -2.81
CA VAL A 177 -14.16 -4.58 -2.79
C VAL A 177 -14.98 -3.36 -3.21
N ARG A 178 -15.31 -2.51 -2.24
CA ARG A 178 -16.18 -1.33 -2.43
C ARG A 178 -16.08 -0.37 -1.24
N THR A 179 -16.50 0.86 -1.47
CA THR A 179 -16.61 1.89 -0.43
C THR A 179 -17.85 2.76 -0.63
N THR A 180 -18.30 3.36 0.47
CA THR A 180 -19.37 4.38 0.45
C THR A 180 -18.80 5.78 0.70
N THR A 181 -17.51 5.91 0.99
CA THR A 181 -16.86 7.20 1.23
C THR A 181 -16.66 7.92 -0.11
N PRO A 182 -17.26 9.11 -0.33
CA PRO A 182 -17.09 9.84 -1.58
C PRO A 182 -15.62 10.12 -1.89
N GLY A 183 -15.19 9.81 -3.12
CA GLY A 183 -13.82 10.02 -3.58
C GLY A 183 -12.79 8.99 -3.08
N GLN A 184 -13.16 8.06 -2.20
CA GLN A 184 -12.27 6.96 -1.82
C GLN A 184 -12.22 5.95 -2.97
N ARG A 185 -11.00 5.62 -3.42
CA ARG A 185 -10.80 4.52 -4.37
C ARG A 185 -10.91 3.17 -3.68
N ALA A 186 -11.47 2.20 -4.40
CA ALA A 186 -11.45 0.80 -4.02
C ALA A 186 -10.53 0.01 -4.97
N ARG A 187 -9.67 -0.87 -4.46
CA ARG A 187 -8.75 -1.68 -5.30
C ARG A 187 -8.35 -3.00 -4.65
N THR A 188 -7.84 -3.91 -5.48
CA THR A 188 -7.18 -5.15 -5.08
C THR A 188 -5.68 -5.10 -5.40
N VAL A 189 -4.86 -5.62 -4.49
CA VAL A 189 -3.41 -5.79 -4.62
C VAL A 189 -3.00 -7.23 -4.32
#